data_AF-O86280-F1
#
_entry.id   AF-O86280-F1
#
_cell.length_a   1.000
_cell.length_b   1.000
_cell.length_c   1.000
_cell.angle_alpha   90.00
_cell.angle_beta   90.00
_cell.angle_gamma   90.00
#
_symmetry.space_group_name_H-M   'P 1'
#
loop_
_entity.id
_entity.type
_entity.pdbx_description
1 polymer ?
#
loop_
_entity_poly.entity_id
_entity_poly.type
_entity_poly.pdbx_seq_one_letter_code
_entity_poly.pdbx_strand_id
1 'polypeptide(L)'
;NFADLLQISGLSHGTDVWSGNAQDLIRSGIADLSSVIGCRDDIMVYLIHKGLENGLAFTIMERVRKGMWNKIPAEEREKYVEAMREHEVPEWYIESCSKIKYMFPKAHAAAYIMMALRVAYFKVHHPIFYYCAWFSIRATAFDIGVMGAGLEAVKSKMKEIKDKGFEATNVETNLYTTLELCNEMLERGFTFGKIDLYRSEATEFVIDGDTLIPPFVTMDGLGENVAKQIVAARAEGEFLSKMELRKRGGVSQTIIENMTNMGVLEGMPDDNQLSLFDDFF
;
A
#
# COMPACT_ATOMS: atom_id res chain seq x y z
N ASN A 1 21.24 -3.07 8.10
CA ASN A 1 21.44 -1.70 8.65
C ASN A 1 20.65 -0.70 7.78
N PHE A 2 20.68 0.62 8.05
CA PHE A 2 19.94 1.61 7.23
C PHE A 2 20.43 1.69 5.78
N ALA A 3 21.75 1.56 5.56
CA ALA A 3 22.33 1.61 4.22
C ALA A 3 21.87 0.42 3.36
N ASP A 4 21.72 -0.77 3.93
CA ASP A 4 21.20 -1.93 3.21
C ASP A 4 19.75 -1.70 2.75
N LEU A 5 18.91 -1.08 3.59
CA LEU A 5 17.53 -0.74 3.22
C LEU A 5 17.50 0.29 2.09
N LEU A 6 18.39 1.28 2.14
CA LEU A 6 18.54 2.28 1.07
C LEU A 6 18.96 1.61 -0.23
N GLN A 7 19.92 0.69 -0.18
CA GLN A 7 20.40 -0.07 -1.33
C GLN A 7 19.29 -0.89 -1.96
N ILE A 8 18.53 -1.65 -1.14
CA ILE A 8 17.37 -2.42 -1.59
C ILE A 8 16.27 -1.51 -2.14
N SER A 9 16.06 -0.32 -1.55
CA SER A 9 15.12 0.66 -2.08
C SER A 9 15.48 1.10 -3.50
N GLY A 10 16.75 1.33 -3.78
CA GLY A 10 17.21 1.66 -5.13
C GLY A 10 17.01 0.49 -6.10
N LEU A 11 17.43 -0.70 -5.68
CA LEU A 11 17.38 -1.92 -6.51
C LEU A 11 15.95 -2.38 -6.84
N SER A 12 14.99 -2.12 -5.96
CA SER A 12 13.58 -2.50 -6.16
C SER A 12 12.81 -1.53 -7.08
N HIS A 13 13.41 -0.41 -7.49
CA HIS A 13 12.74 0.62 -8.30
C HIS A 13 13.48 0.84 -9.63
N GLY A 14 12.91 0.27 -10.71
CA GLY A 14 13.39 0.47 -12.07
C GLY A 14 13.50 -0.83 -12.84
N THR A 15 13.11 -0.80 -14.12
CA THR A 15 13.23 -1.96 -15.02
C THR A 15 14.71 -2.29 -15.26
N ASP A 16 15.04 -3.59 -15.20
CA ASP A 16 16.38 -4.16 -15.40
C ASP A 16 17.46 -3.63 -14.42
N VAL A 17 17.04 -3.18 -13.23
CA VAL A 17 17.95 -2.86 -12.11
C VAL A 17 18.27 -4.12 -11.31
N TRP A 18 17.24 -4.86 -10.88
CA TRP A 18 17.39 -6.09 -10.10
C TRP A 18 17.43 -7.35 -10.99
N SER A 19 16.28 -7.73 -11.55
CA SER A 19 16.11 -8.94 -12.37
C SER A 19 16.96 -8.85 -13.64
N GLY A 20 17.74 -9.89 -13.95
CA GLY A 20 18.64 -9.91 -15.13
C GLY A 20 19.92 -9.06 -14.99
N ASN A 21 20.14 -8.45 -13.82
CA ASN A 21 21.23 -7.52 -13.57
C ASN A 21 21.83 -7.73 -12.16
N ALA A 22 21.54 -6.87 -11.19
CA ALA A 22 22.16 -6.95 -9.85
C ALA A 22 21.94 -8.31 -9.16
N GLN A 23 20.77 -8.93 -9.37
CA GLN A 23 20.48 -10.27 -8.81
C GLN A 23 21.46 -11.33 -9.32
N ASP A 24 21.79 -11.31 -10.61
CA ASP A 24 22.66 -12.31 -11.24
C ASP A 24 24.11 -12.09 -10.86
N LEU A 25 24.55 -10.82 -10.76
CA LEU A 25 25.87 -10.46 -10.26
C LEU A 25 26.11 -10.96 -8.82
N ILE A 26 25.10 -10.84 -7.97
CA ILE A 26 25.15 -11.34 -6.58
C ILE A 26 25.16 -12.87 -6.55
N ARG A 27 24.29 -13.52 -7.32
CA ARG A 27 24.21 -15.00 -7.36
C ARG A 27 25.46 -15.66 -7.93
N SER A 28 26.11 -15.01 -8.89
CA SER A 28 27.36 -15.48 -9.49
C SER A 28 28.61 -15.20 -8.65
N GLY A 29 28.48 -14.45 -7.55
CA GLY A 29 29.60 -14.07 -6.68
C GLY A 29 30.53 -13.02 -7.30
N ILE A 30 30.11 -12.37 -8.39
CA ILE A 30 30.88 -11.29 -9.06
C ILE A 30 30.85 -10.00 -8.23
N ALA A 31 29.71 -9.73 -7.58
CA ALA A 31 29.50 -8.59 -6.70
C ALA A 31 28.69 -9.02 -5.46
N ASP A 32 28.65 -8.17 -4.46
CA ASP A 32 27.78 -8.31 -3.28
C ASP A 32 26.71 -7.20 -3.24
N LEU A 33 25.81 -7.26 -2.26
CA LEU A 33 24.74 -6.27 -2.11
C LEU A 33 25.28 -4.83 -2.01
N SER A 34 26.46 -4.64 -1.41
CA SER A 34 27.04 -3.33 -1.16
C SER A 34 27.76 -2.73 -2.38
N SER A 35 28.13 -3.56 -3.35
CA SER A 35 28.92 -3.18 -4.53
C SER A 35 28.12 -3.10 -5.82
N VAL A 36 26.91 -3.67 -5.88
CA VAL A 36 26.00 -3.48 -7.02
C VAL A 36 25.46 -2.05 -7.10
N ILE A 37 25.06 -1.63 -8.30
CA ILE A 37 24.57 -0.28 -8.56
C ILE A 37 23.13 -0.12 -8.02
N GLY A 38 22.99 0.52 -6.86
CA GLY A 38 21.70 0.72 -6.19
C GLY A 38 21.07 2.08 -6.51
N CYS A 39 21.86 3.15 -6.50
CA CYS A 39 21.40 4.51 -6.80
C CYS A 39 22.28 5.15 -7.87
N ARG A 40 21.73 6.14 -8.59
CA ARG A 40 22.50 6.83 -9.64
C ARG A 40 23.77 7.46 -9.07
N ASP A 41 23.69 8.02 -7.87
CA ASP A 41 24.80 8.70 -7.20
C ASP A 41 25.99 7.75 -6.99
N ASP A 42 25.75 6.44 -6.82
CA ASP A 42 26.81 5.45 -6.67
C ASP A 42 27.64 5.32 -7.97
N ILE A 43 27.02 5.52 -9.15
CA ILE A 43 27.76 5.56 -10.43
C ILE A 43 28.72 6.73 -10.48
N MET A 44 28.23 7.93 -10.20
CA MET A 44 29.05 9.13 -10.28
C MET A 44 30.21 9.05 -9.28
N VAL A 45 29.93 8.70 -8.02
CA VAL A 45 30.95 8.62 -6.97
C VAL A 45 31.97 7.53 -7.28
N TYR A 46 31.53 6.36 -7.74
CA TYR A 46 32.43 5.26 -8.09
C TYR A 46 33.39 5.64 -9.24
N LEU A 47 32.86 6.26 -10.30
CA LEU A 47 33.68 6.67 -11.44
C LEU A 47 34.70 7.76 -11.07
N ILE A 48 34.31 8.71 -10.21
CA ILE A 48 35.24 9.71 -9.68
C ILE A 48 36.34 9.03 -8.83
N HIS A 49 35.97 8.07 -7.99
CA HIS A 49 36.95 7.30 -7.20
C HIS A 49 37.92 6.48 -8.08
N LYS A 50 37.47 6.04 -9.25
CA LYS A 50 38.32 5.39 -10.27
C LYS A 50 39.20 6.37 -11.06
N GLY A 51 39.00 7.68 -10.89
CA GLY A 51 39.84 8.72 -11.48
C GLY A 51 39.23 9.43 -12.69
N LEU A 52 37.99 9.11 -13.09
CA LEU A 52 37.33 9.81 -14.19
C LEU A 52 37.04 11.26 -13.81
N GLU A 53 37.10 12.16 -14.79
CA GLU A 53 36.73 13.56 -14.61
C GLU A 53 35.27 13.70 -14.13
N ASN A 54 35.03 14.61 -13.18
CA ASN A 54 33.71 14.84 -12.59
C ASN A 54 32.61 15.09 -13.63
N GLY A 55 32.89 15.86 -14.68
CA GLY A 55 31.94 16.13 -15.76
C GLY A 55 31.56 14.88 -16.56
N LEU A 56 32.54 14.01 -16.82
CA LEU A 56 32.35 12.75 -17.53
C LEU A 56 31.57 11.75 -16.67
N ALA A 57 31.97 11.57 -15.40
CA ALA A 57 31.28 10.71 -14.45
C ALA A 57 29.80 11.12 -14.26
N PHE A 58 29.54 12.43 -14.14
CA PHE A 58 28.18 12.97 -14.08
C PHE A 58 27.38 12.67 -15.36
N THR A 59 27.99 12.85 -16.53
CA THR A 59 27.33 12.60 -17.82
C THR A 59 26.96 11.12 -17.95
N ILE A 60 27.90 10.20 -17.68
CA ILE A 60 27.67 8.76 -17.69
C ILE A 60 26.50 8.40 -16.75
N MET A 61 26.54 8.89 -15.52
CA MET A 61 25.49 8.70 -14.52
C MET A 61 24.11 9.15 -15.04
N GLU A 62 24.00 10.34 -15.62
CA GLU A 62 22.74 10.87 -16.16
C GLU A 62 22.23 10.07 -17.38
N ARG A 63 23.13 9.52 -18.20
CA ARG A 63 22.74 8.66 -19.33
C ARG A 63 22.20 7.32 -18.84
N VAL A 64 22.89 6.68 -17.90
CA VAL A 64 22.51 5.37 -17.34
C VAL A 64 21.18 5.46 -16.61
N ARG A 65 21.01 6.42 -15.70
CA ARG A 65 19.78 6.54 -14.90
C ARG A 65 18.51 6.85 -15.73
N LYS A 66 18.67 7.34 -16.97
CA LYS A 66 17.58 7.60 -17.92
C LYS A 66 17.35 6.45 -18.92
N GLY A 67 18.10 5.36 -18.81
CA GLY A 67 18.05 4.26 -19.78
C GLY A 67 18.46 4.69 -21.19
N MET A 68 19.35 5.68 -21.28
CA MET A 68 19.82 6.24 -22.56
C MET A 68 21.06 5.53 -23.10
N TRP A 69 21.70 4.65 -22.32
CA TRP A 69 22.97 4.02 -22.68
C TRP A 69 22.96 3.34 -24.06
N ASN A 70 21.89 2.58 -24.36
CA ASN A 70 21.76 1.91 -25.67
C ASN A 70 21.09 2.80 -26.73
N LYS A 71 20.69 4.03 -26.38
CA LYS A 71 19.99 4.99 -27.25
C LYS A 71 20.88 6.13 -27.75
N ILE A 72 22.04 6.34 -27.14
CA ILE A 72 23.05 7.30 -27.61
C ILE A 72 23.82 6.74 -28.82
N PRO A 73 24.42 7.60 -29.65
CA PRO A 73 25.28 7.18 -30.76
C PRO A 73 26.38 6.21 -30.29
N ALA A 74 26.67 5.18 -31.10
CA ALA A 74 27.65 4.16 -30.74
C ALA A 74 29.04 4.76 -30.46
N GLU A 75 29.47 5.75 -31.24
CA GLU A 75 30.74 6.46 -31.03
C GLU A 75 30.78 7.24 -29.72
N GLU A 76 29.66 7.81 -29.28
CA GLU A 76 29.57 8.50 -27.98
C GLU A 76 29.65 7.47 -26.83
N ARG A 77 28.98 6.33 -26.99
CA ARG A 77 29.04 5.23 -26.01
C ARG A 77 30.44 4.65 -25.90
N GLU A 78 31.13 4.41 -27.02
CA GLU A 78 32.46 3.81 -27.00
C GLU A 78 33.45 4.70 -26.24
N LYS A 79 33.37 6.04 -26.39
CA LYS A 79 34.18 6.97 -25.59
C LYS A 79 33.97 6.80 -24.09
N TYR A 80 32.73 6.55 -23.64
CA TYR A 80 32.44 6.30 -22.23
C TYR A 80 33.01 4.95 -21.77
N VAL A 81 32.88 3.91 -22.60
CA VAL A 81 33.41 2.58 -22.32
C VAL A 81 34.93 2.59 -22.25
N GLU A 82 35.60 3.23 -23.21
CA GLU A 82 37.06 3.39 -23.24
C GLU A 82 37.54 4.14 -21.99
N ALA A 83 36.95 5.29 -21.67
CA ALA A 83 37.30 6.04 -20.47
C ALA A 83 37.10 5.22 -19.18
N MET A 84 36.04 4.41 -19.10
CA MET A 84 35.81 3.50 -17.97
C MET A 84 36.89 2.41 -17.90
N ARG A 85 37.26 1.80 -19.04
CA ARG A 85 38.30 0.76 -19.11
C ARG A 85 39.70 1.29 -18.80
N GLU A 86 40.06 2.48 -19.29
CA GLU A 86 41.33 3.16 -19.00
C GLU A 86 41.53 3.41 -17.50
N HIS A 87 40.43 3.57 -16.76
CA HIS A 87 40.42 3.76 -15.31
C HIS A 87 40.08 2.47 -14.55
N GLU A 88 40.31 1.31 -15.17
CA GLU A 88 40.15 -0.02 -14.55
C GLU A 88 38.76 -0.26 -13.95
N VAL A 89 37.71 0.26 -14.58
CA VAL A 89 36.32 -0.10 -14.26
C VAL A 89 36.05 -1.51 -14.81
N PRO A 90 35.59 -2.47 -13.98
CA PRO A 90 35.34 -3.84 -14.43
C PRO A 90 34.27 -3.92 -15.52
N GLU A 91 34.43 -4.88 -16.45
CA GLU A 91 33.48 -5.05 -17.56
C GLU A 91 32.05 -5.34 -17.08
N TRP A 92 31.88 -6.11 -16.01
CA TRP A 92 30.57 -6.38 -15.42
C TRP A 92 29.83 -5.09 -15.01
N TYR A 93 30.58 -4.06 -14.58
CA TYR A 93 30.02 -2.78 -14.16
C TYR A 93 29.54 -1.99 -15.38
N ILE A 94 30.32 -2.00 -16.46
CA ILE A 94 29.97 -1.39 -17.75
C ILE A 94 28.72 -2.08 -18.33
N GLU A 95 28.68 -3.40 -18.30
CA GLU A 95 27.52 -4.19 -18.73
C GLU A 95 26.29 -3.88 -17.87
N SER A 96 26.44 -3.77 -16.55
CA SER A 96 25.34 -3.41 -15.64
C SER A 96 24.74 -2.05 -15.98
N CYS A 97 25.59 -1.04 -16.22
CA CYS A 97 25.19 0.30 -16.68
C CYS A 97 24.34 0.26 -17.97
N SER A 98 24.63 -0.68 -18.88
CA SER A 98 23.90 -0.82 -20.15
C SER A 98 22.49 -1.39 -20.01
N LYS A 99 22.23 -2.14 -18.93
CA LYS A 99 20.95 -2.82 -18.70
C LYS A 99 19.90 -1.88 -18.15
N ILE A 100 20.29 -1.06 -17.16
CA ILE A 100 19.42 -0.16 -16.40
C ILE A 100 18.57 0.73 -17.31
N LYS A 101 17.24 0.72 -17.11
CA LYS A 101 16.29 1.60 -17.84
C LYS A 101 15.92 2.87 -17.08
N TYR A 102 15.95 2.80 -15.75
CA TYR A 102 15.62 3.90 -14.87
C TYR A 102 16.27 3.65 -13.50
N MET A 103 16.71 4.70 -12.81
CA MET A 103 17.28 4.56 -11.47
C MET A 103 17.06 5.80 -10.60
N PHE A 104 16.80 5.57 -9.32
CA PHE A 104 16.55 6.62 -8.33
C PHE A 104 17.82 7.38 -7.90
N PRO A 105 17.67 8.67 -7.53
CA PRO A 105 18.65 9.36 -6.68
C PRO A 105 18.68 8.79 -5.27
N LYS A 106 19.88 8.76 -4.68
CA LYS A 106 20.12 8.31 -3.30
C LYS A 106 19.30 9.06 -2.27
N ALA A 107 19.15 10.38 -2.45
CA ALA A 107 18.32 11.22 -1.58
C ALA A 107 16.83 10.81 -1.60
N HIS A 108 16.31 10.36 -2.74
CA HIS A 108 14.92 9.92 -2.86
C HIS A 108 14.73 8.57 -2.13
N ALA A 109 15.63 7.61 -2.35
CA ALA A 109 15.63 6.35 -1.62
C ALA A 109 15.73 6.56 -0.10
N ALA A 110 16.62 7.45 0.35
CA ALA A 110 16.76 7.81 1.76
C ALA A 110 15.46 8.38 2.36
N ALA A 111 14.79 9.29 1.64
CA ALA A 111 13.53 9.88 2.10
C ALA A 111 12.42 8.83 2.25
N TYR A 112 12.29 7.91 1.27
CA TYR A 112 11.30 6.83 1.33
C TYR A 112 11.58 5.84 2.45
N ILE A 113 12.83 5.41 2.62
CA ILE A 113 13.21 4.49 3.71
C ILE A 113 13.03 5.15 5.07
N MET A 114 13.32 6.44 5.21
CA MET A 114 13.03 7.17 6.45
C MET A 114 11.52 7.16 6.78
N MET A 115 10.66 7.37 5.79
CA MET A 115 9.21 7.27 5.99
C MET A 115 8.75 5.85 6.30
N ALA A 116 9.30 4.84 5.60
CA ALA A 116 9.00 3.44 5.86
C ALA A 116 9.39 3.03 7.29
N LEU A 117 10.55 3.47 7.79
CA LEU A 117 10.99 3.21 9.16
C LEU A 117 10.12 3.92 10.20
N ARG A 118 9.67 5.14 9.93
CA ARG A 118 8.70 5.84 10.79
C ARG A 118 7.39 5.05 10.89
N VAL A 119 6.87 4.54 9.78
CA VAL A 119 5.67 3.69 9.78
C VAL A 119 5.94 2.33 10.46
N ALA A 120 7.09 1.72 10.22
CA ALA A 120 7.48 0.45 10.82
C ALA A 120 7.58 0.55 12.35
N TYR A 121 8.02 1.69 12.89
CA TYR A 121 8.00 1.94 14.34
C TYR A 121 6.60 1.74 14.93
N PHE A 122 5.56 2.31 14.32
CA PHE A 122 4.18 2.09 14.77
C PHE A 122 3.74 0.65 14.54
N LYS A 123 4.10 0.02 13.42
CA LYS A 123 3.77 -1.38 13.17
C LYS A 123 4.29 -2.30 14.28
N VAL A 124 5.49 -2.04 14.79
CA VAL A 124 6.10 -2.84 15.86
C VAL A 124 5.58 -2.45 17.24
N HIS A 125 5.68 -1.17 17.60
CA HIS A 125 5.49 -0.70 18.98
C HIS A 125 4.06 -0.25 19.30
N HIS A 126 3.28 0.09 18.27
CA HIS A 126 1.89 0.55 18.42
C HIS A 126 0.98 -0.05 17.34
N PRO A 127 0.88 -1.39 17.28
CA PRO A 127 0.28 -2.10 16.15
C PRO A 127 -1.16 -1.70 15.82
N ILE A 128 -2.00 -1.50 16.84
CA ILE A 128 -3.41 -1.15 16.61
C ILE A 128 -3.56 0.21 15.89
N PHE A 129 -2.70 1.20 16.19
CA PHE A 129 -2.68 2.47 15.47
C PHE A 129 -2.18 2.29 14.03
N TYR A 130 -1.20 1.41 13.81
CA TYR A 130 -0.74 1.08 12.46
C TYR A 130 -1.85 0.45 11.62
N TYR A 131 -2.55 -0.56 12.15
CA TYR A 131 -3.64 -1.23 11.42
C TYR A 131 -4.79 -0.26 11.17
N CYS A 132 -5.22 0.51 12.19
CA CYS A 132 -6.26 1.52 12.06
C CYS A 132 -5.94 2.51 10.92
N ALA A 133 -4.74 3.08 10.91
CA ALA A 133 -4.33 4.03 9.87
C ALA A 133 -4.21 3.35 8.49
N TRP A 134 -3.69 2.13 8.43
CA TRP A 134 -3.53 1.42 7.16
C TRP A 134 -4.88 1.07 6.53
N PHE A 135 -5.82 0.50 7.29
CA PHE A 135 -7.15 0.17 6.78
C PHE A 135 -7.98 1.41 6.43
N SER A 136 -7.78 2.53 7.12
CA SER A 136 -8.51 3.77 6.84
C SER A 136 -7.99 4.54 5.62
N ILE A 137 -6.68 4.47 5.34
CA ILE A 137 -6.02 5.34 4.35
C ILE A 137 -5.58 4.58 3.10
N ARG A 138 -5.21 3.30 3.23
CA ARG A 138 -4.55 2.53 2.16
C ARG A 138 -5.41 1.43 1.56
N ALA A 139 -6.22 0.76 2.36
CA ALA A 139 -7.10 -0.30 1.87
C ALA A 139 -8.19 0.29 0.97
N THR A 140 -8.47 -0.37 -0.16
CA THR A 140 -9.44 0.08 -1.18
C THR A 140 -10.49 -0.96 -1.52
N ALA A 141 -10.37 -2.16 -0.97
CA ALA A 141 -11.33 -3.25 -1.11
C ALA A 141 -11.44 -3.99 0.22
N PHE A 142 -12.66 -4.34 0.61
CA PHE A 142 -13.00 -4.92 1.90
C PHE A 142 -13.95 -6.09 1.71
N ASP A 143 -13.89 -7.04 2.63
CA ASP A 143 -14.89 -8.10 2.81
C ASP A 143 -15.09 -8.23 4.33
N ILE A 144 -15.97 -7.38 4.87
CA ILE A 144 -16.19 -7.28 6.32
C ILE A 144 -16.74 -8.57 6.93
N GLY A 145 -17.44 -9.39 6.13
CA GLY A 145 -17.90 -10.70 6.54
C GLY A 145 -16.72 -11.63 6.79
N VAL A 146 -15.78 -11.71 5.85
CA VAL A 146 -14.55 -12.51 5.98
C VAL A 146 -13.64 -11.96 7.07
N MET A 147 -13.43 -10.65 7.13
CA MET A 147 -12.55 -10.00 8.12
C MET A 147 -13.05 -10.24 9.55
N GLY A 148 -14.37 -10.16 9.79
CA GLY A 148 -14.98 -10.40 11.11
C GLY A 148 -15.14 -11.88 11.47
N ALA A 149 -15.13 -12.79 10.49
CA ALA A 149 -15.26 -14.24 10.73
C ALA A 149 -13.98 -14.90 11.26
N GLY A 150 -12.88 -14.16 11.34
CA GLY A 150 -11.63 -14.60 11.96
C GLY A 150 -10.66 -15.29 11.00
N LEU A 151 -9.59 -15.83 11.59
CA LEU A 151 -8.35 -16.18 10.90
C LEU A 151 -8.53 -17.21 9.78
N GLU A 152 -9.31 -18.27 10.03
CA GLU A 152 -9.51 -19.35 9.05
C GLU A 152 -10.31 -18.87 7.82
N ALA A 153 -11.30 -18.00 8.03
CA ALA A 153 -12.06 -17.41 6.93
C ALA A 153 -11.17 -16.53 6.06
N VAL A 154 -10.33 -15.70 6.67
CA VAL A 154 -9.36 -14.85 5.99
C VAL A 154 -8.38 -15.69 5.16
N LYS A 155 -7.75 -16.71 5.76
CA LYS A 155 -6.82 -17.61 5.06
C LYS A 155 -7.50 -18.35 3.90
N SER A 156 -8.73 -18.81 4.09
CA SER A 156 -9.51 -19.47 3.03
C SER A 156 -9.77 -18.53 1.87
N LYS A 157 -10.19 -17.28 2.14
CA LYS A 157 -10.46 -16.29 1.10
C LYS A 157 -9.20 -15.87 0.35
N MET A 158 -8.08 -15.69 1.08
CA MET A 158 -6.77 -15.45 0.47
C MET A 158 -6.37 -16.59 -0.47
N LYS A 159 -6.56 -17.85 -0.04
CA LYS A 159 -6.28 -19.02 -0.87
C LYS A 159 -7.15 -19.03 -2.15
N GLU A 160 -8.44 -18.77 -2.02
CA GLU A 160 -9.37 -18.69 -3.17
C GLU A 160 -8.86 -17.68 -4.21
N ILE A 161 -8.48 -16.47 -3.79
CA ILE A 161 -8.00 -15.43 -4.71
C ILE A 161 -6.65 -15.84 -5.33
N LYS A 162 -5.74 -16.40 -4.52
CA LYS A 162 -4.42 -16.84 -4.99
C LYS A 162 -4.51 -17.96 -6.02
N ASP A 163 -5.44 -18.90 -5.84
CA ASP A 163 -5.64 -20.02 -6.75
C ASP A 163 -6.14 -19.58 -8.14
N LYS A 164 -6.77 -18.40 -8.25
CA LYS A 164 -7.17 -17.81 -9.55
C LYS A 164 -5.98 -17.34 -10.39
N GLY A 165 -4.81 -17.10 -9.78
CA GLY A 165 -3.62 -16.64 -10.50
C GLY A 165 -3.89 -15.39 -11.36
N PHE A 166 -3.70 -15.51 -12.68
CA PHE A 166 -3.94 -14.42 -13.63
C PHE A 166 -5.43 -14.13 -13.92
N GLU A 167 -6.35 -14.98 -13.46
CA GLU A 167 -7.79 -14.77 -13.61
C GLU A 167 -8.38 -13.90 -12.48
N ALA A 168 -7.59 -13.60 -11.44
CA ALA A 168 -8.03 -12.72 -10.36
C ALA A 168 -8.29 -11.29 -10.88
N THR A 169 -9.44 -10.74 -10.53
CA THR A 169 -9.79 -9.36 -10.88
C THR A 169 -8.94 -8.35 -10.10
N ASN A 170 -8.91 -7.09 -10.55
CA ASN A 170 -8.23 -6.01 -9.83
C ASN A 170 -8.81 -5.80 -8.42
N VAL A 171 -10.13 -5.94 -8.26
CA VAL A 171 -10.79 -5.81 -6.95
C VAL A 171 -10.36 -6.95 -6.02
N GLU A 172 -10.28 -8.18 -6.53
CA GLU A 172 -9.79 -9.32 -5.74
C GLU A 172 -8.31 -9.20 -5.39
N THR A 173 -7.48 -8.68 -6.30
CA THR A 173 -6.06 -8.43 -6.01
C THR A 173 -5.88 -7.37 -4.91
N ASN A 174 -6.69 -6.30 -4.95
CA ASN A 174 -6.73 -5.29 -3.90
C ASN A 174 -7.24 -5.88 -2.58
N LEU A 175 -8.28 -6.71 -2.63
CA LEU A 175 -8.82 -7.40 -1.46
C LEU A 175 -7.78 -8.33 -0.85
N TYR A 176 -7.04 -9.10 -1.66
CA TYR A 176 -5.96 -9.97 -1.19
C TYR A 176 -4.92 -9.18 -0.39
N THR A 177 -4.53 -8.00 -0.89
CA THR A 177 -3.61 -7.09 -0.18
C THR A 177 -4.18 -6.63 1.17
N THR A 178 -5.48 -6.30 1.22
CA THR A 178 -6.18 -6.01 2.49
C THR A 178 -6.17 -7.21 3.44
N LEU A 179 -6.42 -8.41 2.91
CA LEU A 179 -6.50 -9.64 3.69
C LEU A 179 -5.13 -10.09 4.22
N GLU A 180 -4.01 -9.77 3.56
CA GLU A 180 -2.67 -10.01 4.11
C GLU A 180 -2.47 -9.26 5.44
N LEU A 181 -2.90 -8.00 5.50
CA LEU A 181 -2.83 -7.20 6.73
C LEU A 181 -3.90 -7.64 7.75
N CYS A 182 -5.07 -8.10 7.29
CA CYS A 182 -6.09 -8.67 8.15
C CYS A 182 -5.56 -9.94 8.86
N ASN A 183 -4.97 -10.87 8.10
CA ASN A 183 -4.34 -12.07 8.63
C ASN A 183 -3.24 -11.71 9.64
N GLU A 184 -2.34 -10.79 9.30
CA GLU A 184 -1.28 -10.35 10.21
C GLU A 184 -1.84 -9.74 11.51
N MET A 185 -2.86 -8.89 11.42
CA MET A 185 -3.51 -8.27 12.57
C MET A 185 -4.16 -9.31 13.49
N LEU A 186 -4.88 -10.27 12.92
CA LEU A 186 -5.54 -11.36 13.66
C LEU A 186 -4.52 -12.29 14.35
N GLU A 187 -3.44 -12.66 13.66
CA GLU A 187 -2.34 -13.48 14.23
C GLU A 187 -1.63 -12.77 15.39
N ARG A 188 -1.72 -11.44 15.46
CA ARG A 188 -1.17 -10.64 16.56
C ARG A 188 -2.15 -10.43 17.72
N GLY A 189 -3.32 -11.05 17.69
CA GLY A 189 -4.30 -11.05 18.77
C GLY A 189 -5.29 -9.90 18.75
N PHE A 190 -5.30 -9.07 17.71
CA PHE A 190 -6.34 -8.05 17.51
C PHE A 190 -7.54 -8.63 16.76
N THR A 191 -8.67 -7.93 16.76
CA THR A 191 -9.91 -8.39 16.14
C THR A 191 -10.60 -7.31 15.32
N PHE A 192 -11.55 -7.71 14.49
CA PHE A 192 -12.47 -6.79 13.82
C PHE A 192 -13.84 -6.86 14.46
N GLY A 193 -14.40 -5.68 14.74
CA GLY A 193 -15.77 -5.52 15.21
C GLY A 193 -16.75 -5.57 14.05
N LYS A 194 -18.04 -5.48 14.37
CA LYS A 194 -19.09 -5.25 13.38
C LYS A 194 -19.23 -3.76 13.11
N ILE A 195 -19.85 -3.42 11.98
CA ILE A 195 -20.37 -2.07 11.79
C ILE A 195 -21.36 -1.78 12.91
N ASP A 196 -21.21 -0.62 13.54
CA ASP A 196 -22.01 -0.16 14.66
C ASP A 196 -22.60 1.20 14.29
N LEU A 197 -23.93 1.32 14.31
CA LEU A 197 -24.64 2.51 13.88
C LEU A 197 -24.20 3.78 14.61
N TYR A 198 -23.77 3.66 15.87
CA TYR A 198 -23.43 4.78 16.73
C TYR A 198 -21.93 4.92 17.01
N ARG A 199 -21.11 3.93 16.62
CA ARG A 199 -19.65 3.96 16.83
C ARG A 199 -18.84 3.96 15.54
N SER A 200 -19.32 3.35 14.45
CA SER A 200 -18.62 3.36 13.16
C SER A 200 -18.54 4.77 12.61
N GLU A 201 -17.38 5.17 12.08
CA GLU A 201 -17.25 6.44 11.36
C GLU A 201 -17.57 6.28 9.87
N ALA A 202 -17.59 7.40 9.14
CA ALA A 202 -17.92 7.38 7.72
C ALA A 202 -16.88 6.62 6.90
N THR A 203 -15.60 6.96 7.09
CA THR A 203 -14.47 6.48 6.26
C THR A 203 -13.31 5.91 7.05
N GLU A 204 -13.28 6.09 8.37
CA GLU A 204 -12.13 5.75 9.21
C GLU A 204 -12.49 4.59 10.15
N PHE A 205 -11.59 3.62 10.27
CA PHE A 205 -11.70 2.59 11.30
C PHE A 205 -11.54 3.25 12.67
N VAL A 206 -12.31 2.76 13.64
CA VAL A 206 -12.26 3.23 15.03
C VAL A 206 -11.62 2.16 15.90
N ILE A 207 -10.73 2.58 16.80
CA ILE A 207 -10.09 1.69 17.77
C ILE A 207 -10.99 1.53 18.99
N ASP A 208 -11.27 0.28 19.35
CA ASP A 208 -12.00 -0.12 20.54
C ASP A 208 -11.22 -1.19 21.30
N GLY A 209 -10.32 -0.78 22.19
CA GLY A 209 -9.37 -1.68 22.82
C GLY A 209 -8.50 -2.38 21.76
N ASP A 210 -8.60 -3.71 21.69
CA ASP A 210 -7.90 -4.54 20.71
C ASP A 210 -8.74 -4.83 19.45
N THR A 211 -9.89 -4.18 19.31
CA THR A 211 -10.82 -4.35 18.19
C THR A 211 -10.80 -3.13 17.27
N LEU A 212 -10.83 -3.34 15.95
CA LEU A 212 -11.12 -2.27 14.98
C LEU A 212 -12.58 -2.34 14.52
N ILE A 213 -13.30 -1.25 14.72
CA ILE A 213 -14.68 -1.09 14.24
C ILE A 213 -14.63 -0.56 12.80
N PRO A 214 -15.21 -1.27 11.82
CA PRO A 214 -15.22 -0.86 10.44
C PRO A 214 -16.09 0.38 10.19
N PRO A 215 -15.68 1.31 9.31
CA PRO A 215 -16.49 2.44 8.89
C PRO A 215 -17.58 2.03 7.91
N PHE A 216 -18.60 2.88 7.73
CA PHE A 216 -19.71 2.61 6.81
C PHE A 216 -19.26 2.42 5.35
N VAL A 217 -18.18 3.09 4.91
CA VAL A 217 -17.66 2.96 3.52
C VAL A 217 -17.14 1.56 3.19
N THR A 218 -16.94 0.69 4.19
CA THR A 218 -16.57 -0.72 3.96
C THR A 218 -17.74 -1.61 3.58
N MET A 219 -18.97 -1.09 3.63
CA MET A 219 -20.16 -1.82 3.24
C MET A 219 -20.38 -1.76 1.73
N ASP A 220 -20.58 -2.92 1.13
CA ASP A 220 -20.86 -3.02 -0.30
C ASP A 220 -22.10 -2.21 -0.70
N GLY A 221 -21.91 -1.32 -1.68
CA GLY A 221 -22.97 -0.44 -2.18
C GLY A 221 -23.21 0.83 -1.36
N LEU A 222 -22.50 1.04 -0.25
CA LEU A 222 -22.61 2.24 0.58
C LEU A 222 -21.46 3.21 0.26
N GLY A 223 -21.74 4.21 -0.58
CA GLY A 223 -20.75 5.23 -0.96
C GLY A 223 -20.43 6.24 0.14
N GLU A 224 -19.26 6.87 0.05
CA GLU A 224 -18.74 7.84 1.03
C GLU A 224 -19.72 8.97 1.40
N ASN A 225 -20.49 9.48 0.44
CA ASN A 225 -21.47 10.54 0.72
C ASN A 225 -22.59 10.07 1.65
N VAL A 226 -23.10 8.84 1.45
CA VAL A 226 -24.13 8.25 2.31
C VAL A 226 -23.53 7.95 3.69
N ALA A 227 -22.29 7.44 3.74
CA ALA A 227 -21.58 7.21 4.99
C ALA A 227 -21.47 8.50 5.84
N LYS A 228 -21.07 9.61 5.22
CA LYS A 228 -21.01 10.93 5.86
C LYS A 228 -22.38 11.43 6.29
N GLN A 229 -23.41 11.20 5.48
CA GLN A 229 -24.78 11.60 5.81
C GLN A 229 -25.33 10.84 7.02
N ILE A 230 -25.05 9.53 7.15
CA ILE A 230 -25.43 8.76 8.35
C ILE A 230 -24.79 9.35 9.60
N VAL A 231 -23.48 9.64 9.56
CA VAL A 231 -22.74 10.21 10.69
C VAL A 231 -23.25 11.62 11.05
N ALA A 232 -23.55 12.46 10.05
CA ALA A 232 -24.12 13.78 10.27
C ALA A 232 -25.53 13.67 10.89
N ALA A 233 -26.39 12.83 10.34
CA ALA A 233 -27.75 12.63 10.81
C ALA A 233 -27.78 12.12 12.26
N ARG A 234 -26.95 11.12 12.64
CA ARG A 234 -26.94 10.63 14.03
C ARG A 234 -26.48 11.67 15.05
N ALA A 235 -25.68 12.66 14.63
CA ALA A 235 -25.25 13.74 15.50
C ALA A 235 -26.40 14.72 15.84
N GLU A 236 -27.45 14.76 15.03
CA GLU A 236 -28.67 15.54 15.29
C GLU A 236 -29.64 14.82 16.25
N GLY A 237 -29.42 13.53 16.52
CA GLY A 237 -30.23 12.70 17.40
C GLY A 237 -30.25 11.24 16.95
N GLU A 238 -30.62 10.35 17.86
CA GLU A 238 -30.74 8.91 17.57
C GLU A 238 -31.77 8.64 16.46
N PHE A 239 -31.63 7.49 15.81
CA PHE A 239 -32.62 6.99 14.86
C PHE A 239 -33.65 6.14 15.59
N LEU A 240 -34.92 6.49 15.50
CA LEU A 240 -36.02 5.81 16.18
C LEU A 240 -36.52 4.59 15.40
N SER A 241 -36.31 4.57 14.08
CA SER A 241 -36.71 3.47 13.20
C SER A 241 -35.83 3.34 11.96
N LYS A 242 -35.95 2.20 11.28
CA LYS A 242 -35.28 1.97 9.98
C LYS A 242 -35.77 2.95 8.92
N MET A 243 -37.06 3.32 8.94
CA MET A 243 -37.60 4.35 8.06
C MET A 243 -36.93 5.71 8.28
N GLU A 244 -36.71 6.08 9.54
CA GLU A 244 -36.04 7.32 9.88
C GLU A 244 -34.58 7.32 9.43
N LEU A 245 -33.84 6.24 9.70
CA LEU A 245 -32.46 6.07 9.19
C LEU A 245 -32.40 6.20 7.67
N ARG A 246 -33.35 5.60 6.97
CA ARG A 246 -33.46 5.68 5.51
C ARG A 246 -33.65 7.13 5.04
N LYS A 247 -34.54 7.88 5.70
CA LYS A 247 -34.88 9.27 5.33
C LYS A 247 -33.77 10.26 5.70
N ARG A 248 -33.31 10.24 6.95
CA ARG A 248 -32.30 11.18 7.47
C ARG A 248 -30.89 10.82 6.99
N GLY A 249 -30.54 9.53 7.03
CA GLY A 249 -29.24 9.02 6.61
C GLY A 249 -29.07 8.85 5.09
N GLY A 250 -30.12 9.04 4.29
CA GLY A 250 -30.04 8.89 2.83
C GLY A 250 -29.77 7.45 2.38
N VAL A 251 -30.10 6.48 3.23
CA VAL A 251 -29.79 5.07 3.02
C VAL A 251 -30.81 4.46 2.06
N SER A 252 -30.39 3.58 1.14
CA SER A 252 -31.33 2.88 0.26
C SER A 252 -32.00 1.71 0.97
N GLN A 253 -33.13 1.22 0.45
CA GLN A 253 -33.81 0.05 1.01
C GLN A 253 -32.89 -1.19 1.04
N THR A 254 -32.12 -1.41 -0.03
CA THR A 254 -31.14 -2.51 -0.11
C THR A 254 -30.07 -2.40 0.98
N ILE A 255 -29.59 -1.19 1.29
CA ILE A 255 -28.60 -1.01 2.36
C ILE A 255 -29.22 -1.21 3.75
N ILE A 256 -30.49 -0.81 3.96
CA ILE A 256 -31.22 -1.13 5.21
C ILE A 256 -31.35 -2.65 5.40
N GLU A 257 -31.67 -3.39 4.33
CA GLU A 257 -31.73 -4.85 4.36
C GLU A 257 -30.36 -5.46 4.67
N ASN A 258 -29.30 -4.98 4.04
CA ASN A 258 -27.92 -5.42 4.32
C ASN A 258 -27.52 -5.16 5.77
N MET A 259 -27.75 -3.95 6.28
CA MET A 259 -27.50 -3.59 7.68
C MET A 259 -28.30 -4.48 8.64
N THR A 260 -29.55 -4.80 8.32
CA THR A 260 -30.40 -5.69 9.11
C THR A 260 -29.84 -7.12 9.13
N ASN A 261 -29.48 -7.67 7.96
CA ASN A 261 -28.92 -9.02 7.85
C ASN A 261 -27.58 -9.18 8.57
N MET A 262 -26.81 -8.10 8.67
CA MET A 262 -25.56 -8.04 9.44
C MET A 262 -25.77 -7.84 10.95
N GLY A 263 -27.01 -7.59 11.39
CA GLY A 263 -27.34 -7.30 12.79
C GLY A 263 -27.01 -5.88 13.25
N VAL A 264 -26.71 -4.95 12.33
CA VAL A 264 -26.39 -3.54 12.66
C VAL A 264 -27.62 -2.81 13.21
N LEU A 265 -28.82 -3.20 12.77
CA LEU A 265 -30.10 -2.58 13.16
C LEU A 265 -30.90 -3.48 14.11
N GLU A 266 -30.22 -4.34 14.86
CA GLU A 266 -30.86 -5.22 15.83
C GLU A 266 -31.63 -4.39 16.89
N GLY A 267 -32.88 -4.75 17.15
CA GLY A 267 -33.76 -4.02 18.07
C GLY A 267 -34.38 -2.74 17.51
N MET A 268 -34.02 -2.30 16.30
CA MET A 268 -34.63 -1.12 15.67
C MET A 268 -35.97 -1.47 15.00
N PRO A 269 -37.08 -0.78 15.31
CA PRO A 269 -38.37 -1.02 14.66
C PRO A 269 -38.35 -0.53 13.21
N ASP A 270 -39.20 -1.12 12.37
CA ASP A 270 -39.28 -0.73 10.95
C ASP A 270 -39.81 0.70 10.76
N ASP A 271 -40.74 1.12 11.61
CA ASP A 271 -41.39 2.44 11.56
C ASP A 271 -41.63 3.01 12.98
N ASN A 272 -41.85 4.32 13.05
CA ASN A 272 -42.21 5.04 14.27
C ASN A 272 -43.68 4.75 14.61
N GLN A 273 -43.95 3.95 15.64
CA GLN A 273 -45.35 3.67 16.05
C GLN A 273 -46.03 4.82 16.80
N LEU A 274 -45.31 5.91 17.10
CA LEU A 274 -45.85 7.11 17.76
C LEU A 274 -45.38 8.36 17.01
N SER A 275 -46.31 8.96 16.25
CA SER A 275 -46.18 10.32 15.77
C SER A 275 -46.58 11.27 16.90
N LEU A 276 -45.62 12.03 17.43
CA LEU A 276 -45.86 13.06 18.45
C LEU A 276 -46.84 14.16 18.01
N PHE A 277 -47.26 14.18 16.74
CA PHE A 277 -48.16 15.18 16.17
C PHE A 277 -49.52 14.63 15.76
N ASP A 278 -49.76 13.31 15.86
CA ASP A 278 -51.07 12.73 15.55
C ASP A 278 -52.11 13.04 16.64
N ASP A 279 -51.68 13.37 17.86
CA ASP A 279 -52.55 13.79 18.97
C ASP A 279 -52.87 15.30 18.97
N PHE A 280 -52.37 16.08 17.99
CA PHE A 280 -52.57 17.53 17.90
C PHE A 280 -53.53 18.00 16.80
N PHE A 281 -54.20 17.08 16.09
CA PHE A 281 -55.21 17.41 15.06
C PHE A 281 -56.48 16.58 15.16
#